data_AF-A0A3L8BH29-F1
#
_entry.id   AF-A0A3L8BH29-F1
#
_cell.length_a   1.000
_cell.length_b   1.000
_cell.length_c   1.000
_cell.angle_alpha   90.00
_cell.angle_beta   90.00
_cell.angle_gamma   90.00
#
_symmetry.space_group_name_H-M   'P 1'
#
loop_
_entity.id
_entity.type
_entity.pdbx_description
1 polymer ?
#
loop_
_entity_poly.entity_id
_entity_poly.type
_entity_poly.pdbx_seq_one_letter_code
_entity_poly.pdbx_strand_id
1 'polypeptide(L)'
;MKHEKGSVLLISLVLLLILTIVGIASISGVSMTEKMTNSQRDYDIAFEMAEAALVQGENWIDDYAEGFNIEHLSDNCSGTTCFTENCNNGLCFRGEYLSEGSLCELDSSGTPVWQNAAIWESNAATYSQNIPAVAQPSYLIEFLCLTAIDPTSQTSDLAYMYRVTALAYGTHPETRVMLQSTYKVEKTN
;
A
#
# COMPACT_ATOMS: atom_id res chain seq x y z
N MET A 1 5.69 50.35 -68.10
CA MET A 1 4.96 50.08 -66.84
C MET A 1 5.11 48.60 -66.51
N LYS A 2 5.99 48.25 -65.57
CA LYS A 2 6.27 46.84 -65.20
C LYS A 2 5.10 46.29 -64.39
N HIS A 3 4.54 45.16 -64.82
CA HIS A 3 3.53 44.41 -64.09
C HIS A 3 4.23 43.44 -63.15
N GLU A 4 4.20 43.75 -61.85
CA GLU A 4 4.58 42.81 -60.79
C GLU A 4 3.57 41.66 -60.79
N LYS A 5 3.95 40.52 -61.37
CA LYS A 5 3.11 39.31 -61.36
C LYS A 5 3.24 38.64 -60.00
N GLY A 6 2.11 38.59 -59.30
CA GLY A 6 1.99 38.14 -57.93
C GLY A 6 2.53 36.74 -57.69
N SER A 7 3.61 36.67 -56.91
CA SER A 7 4.05 35.45 -56.21
C SER A 7 3.65 35.45 -54.73
N VAL A 8 2.90 36.47 -54.27
CA VAL A 8 2.49 36.65 -52.87
C VAL A 8 1.70 35.45 -52.34
N LEU A 9 0.81 34.86 -53.16
CA LEU A 9 0.00 33.71 -52.75
C LEU A 9 0.87 32.48 -52.44
N LEU A 10 1.88 32.22 -53.27
CA LEU A 10 2.81 31.09 -53.06
C LEU A 10 3.66 31.29 -51.80
N ILE A 11 4.18 32.51 -51.62
CA ILE A 11 4.97 32.85 -50.43
C ILE A 11 4.11 32.74 -49.17
N SER A 12 2.86 33.23 -49.21
CA SER A 12 1.93 33.10 -48.08
C SER A 12 1.59 31.65 -47.77
N LEU A 13 1.45 30.79 -48.78
CA LEU A 13 1.13 29.38 -48.60
C LEU A 13 2.31 28.63 -47.96
N VAL A 14 3.54 28.89 -48.43
CA VAL A 14 4.76 28.30 -47.87
C VAL A 14 4.97 28.75 -46.42
N LEU A 15 4.79 30.05 -46.14
CA LEU A 15 4.88 30.57 -44.77
C LEU A 15 3.81 29.95 -43.86
N LEU A 16 2.56 29.85 -44.33
CA LEU A 16 1.48 29.23 -43.57
C LEU A 16 1.77 27.75 -43.31
N LEU A 17 2.26 27.00 -44.30
CA LEU A 17 2.68 25.61 -44.13
C LEU A 17 3.76 25.47 -43.05
N ILE A 18 4.82 26.28 -43.10
CA ILE A 18 5.91 26.26 -42.11
C ILE A 18 5.36 26.54 -40.70
N LEU A 19 4.50 27.56 -40.55
CA LEU A 19 3.87 27.88 -39.27
C LEU A 19 3.01 26.73 -38.73
N THR A 20 2.28 26.03 -39.60
CA THR A 20 1.46 24.88 -39.17
C THR A 20 2.31 23.70 -38.68
N ILE A 21 3.44 23.40 -39.33
CA ILE A 21 4.34 22.32 -38.92
C ILE A 21 4.95 22.63 -37.54
N VAL A 22 5.39 23.87 -37.32
CA VAL A 22 5.92 24.32 -36.03
C VAL A 22 4.83 24.29 -34.94
N GLY A 23 3.59 24.65 -35.29
CA GLY A 23 2.44 24.56 -34.39
C GLY A 23 2.15 23.13 -33.94
N ILE A 24 2.14 22.17 -34.87
CA ILE A 24 1.88 20.74 -34.55
C ILE A 24 2.99 20.16 -33.68
N ALA A 25 4.26 20.47 -33.97
CA ALA A 25 5.40 20.02 -33.18
C ALA A 25 5.37 20.54 -31.72
N SER A 26 4.75 21.70 -31.48
CA SER A 26 4.59 22.26 -30.14
C SER A 26 3.50 21.55 -29.33
N ILE A 27 2.45 21.04 -29.98
CA ILE A 27 1.32 20.36 -29.32
C ILE A 27 1.69 18.94 -28.88
N SER A 28 2.54 18.24 -29.64
CA SER A 28 2.91 16.85 -29.33
C SER A 28 3.67 16.69 -28.00
N GLY A 29 4.45 17.69 -27.59
CA GLY A 29 5.15 17.70 -26.30
C GLY A 29 4.19 17.80 -25.10
N VAL A 30 3.12 18.59 -25.22
CA VAL A 30 2.13 18.84 -24.14
C VAL A 30 1.37 17.55 -23.78
N SER A 31 1.03 16.74 -24.78
CA SER A 31 0.30 15.47 -24.56
C SER A 31 1.12 14.45 -23.75
N MET A 32 2.44 14.41 -23.93
CA MET A 32 3.30 13.50 -23.17
C MET A 32 3.43 13.93 -21.71
N THR A 33 3.59 15.23 -21.46
CA THR A 33 3.67 15.77 -20.09
C THR A 33 2.36 15.59 -19.34
N GLU A 34 1.21 15.75 -20.02
CA GLU A 34 -0.11 15.55 -19.42
C GLU A 34 -0.30 14.10 -18.92
N LYS A 35 0.07 13.11 -19.73
CA LYS A 35 -0.01 11.69 -19.32
C LYS A 35 0.88 11.38 -18.13
N MET A 36 2.10 11.92 -18.11
CA MET A 36 3.02 11.75 -16.98
C MET A 36 2.47 12.40 -15.71
N THR A 37 1.93 13.62 -15.80
CA THR A 37 1.30 14.30 -14.67
C THR A 37 0.09 13.54 -14.14
N ASN A 38 -0.75 13.00 -15.03
CA ASN A 38 -1.91 12.21 -14.62
C ASN A 38 -1.48 10.90 -13.93
N SER A 39 -0.49 10.20 -14.48
CA SER A 39 0.06 8.98 -13.85
C SER A 39 0.71 9.27 -12.50
N GLN A 40 1.44 10.37 -12.37
CA GLN A 40 2.06 10.77 -11.11
C GLN A 40 0.99 11.08 -10.06
N ARG A 41 -0.02 11.87 -10.43
CA ARG A 41 -1.13 12.20 -9.53
C ARG A 41 -1.89 10.95 -9.07
N ASP A 42 -2.08 9.99 -9.96
CA ASP A 42 -2.75 8.74 -9.63
C ASP A 42 -1.94 7.89 -8.65
N TYR A 43 -0.62 7.88 -8.80
CA TYR A 43 0.31 7.25 -7.87
C TYR A 43 0.32 7.93 -6.51
N ASP A 44 0.32 9.26 -6.47
CA ASP A 44 0.31 10.04 -5.23
C ASP A 44 -0.98 9.75 -4.43
N ILE A 45 -2.13 9.69 -5.10
CA ILE A 45 -3.40 9.27 -4.47
C ILE A 45 -3.29 7.85 -3.92
N ALA A 46 -2.79 6.89 -4.71
CA ALA A 46 -2.63 5.51 -4.24
C ALA A 46 -1.70 5.43 -3.00
N PHE A 47 -0.65 6.25 -2.96
CA PHE A 47 0.29 6.32 -1.85
C PHE A 47 -0.37 6.87 -0.58
N GLU A 48 -1.06 8.01 -0.67
CA GLU A 48 -1.79 8.61 0.46
C GLU A 48 -2.84 7.65 1.03
N MET A 49 -3.54 6.93 0.15
CA MET A 49 -4.55 5.95 0.55
C MET A 49 -3.93 4.71 1.21
N ALA A 50 -2.78 4.25 0.73
CA ALA A 50 -2.03 3.17 1.37
C ALA A 50 -1.52 3.59 2.75
N GLU A 51 -1.03 4.83 2.90
CA GLU A 51 -0.59 5.38 4.19
C GLU A 51 -1.76 5.47 5.18
N ALA A 52 -2.92 5.96 4.75
CA ALA A 52 -4.11 6.04 5.61
C ALA A 52 -4.55 4.65 6.13
N ALA A 53 -4.49 3.63 5.28
CA ALA A 53 -4.79 2.25 5.66
C ALA A 53 -3.72 1.64 6.59
N LEU A 54 -2.45 1.94 6.32
CA LEU A 54 -1.33 1.52 7.17
C LEU A 54 -1.48 2.08 8.58
N VAL A 55 -1.72 3.38 8.71
CA VAL A 55 -1.92 4.06 9.99
C VAL A 55 -3.16 3.52 10.72
N GLN A 56 -4.24 3.18 10.01
CA GLN A 56 -5.37 2.51 10.64
C GLN A 56 -5.00 1.14 11.22
N GLY A 57 -4.18 0.36 10.51
CA GLY A 57 -3.68 -0.92 11.01
C GLY A 57 -2.81 -0.75 12.26
N GLU A 58 -1.96 0.27 12.29
CA GLU A 58 -1.13 0.60 13.47
C GLU A 58 -1.99 1.02 14.67
N ASN A 59 -2.97 1.91 14.47
CA ASN A 59 -3.90 2.31 15.54
C ASN A 59 -4.70 1.12 16.09
N TRP A 60 -5.10 0.18 15.22
CA TRP A 60 -5.78 -1.04 15.66
C TRP A 60 -4.87 -1.88 16.57
N ILE A 61 -3.57 -1.95 16.28
CA ILE A 61 -2.60 -2.65 17.12
C ILE A 61 -2.46 -1.95 18.49
N ASP A 62 -2.41 -0.62 18.52
CA ASP A 62 -2.33 0.15 19.77
C ASP A 62 -3.56 -0.11 20.65
N ASP A 63 -4.76 -0.09 20.06
CA ASP A 63 -6.01 -0.39 20.77
C ASP A 63 -6.08 -1.86 21.25
N TYR A 64 -5.43 -2.78 20.51
CA TYR A 64 -5.41 -4.21 20.81
C TYR A 64 -4.29 -4.63 21.79
N ALA A 65 -3.27 -3.80 21.99
CA ALA A 65 -2.06 -4.12 22.76
C ALA A 65 -2.34 -4.70 24.15
N GLU A 66 -3.33 -4.15 24.87
CA GLU A 66 -3.71 -4.59 26.21
C GLU A 66 -4.56 -5.88 26.22
N GLY A 67 -5.13 -6.25 25.07
CA GLY A 67 -6.01 -7.41 24.89
C GLY A 67 -5.33 -8.65 24.32
N PHE A 68 -4.01 -8.61 24.07
CA PHE A 68 -3.31 -9.76 23.51
C PHE A 68 -3.32 -10.95 24.49
N ASN A 69 -3.76 -12.09 23.98
CA ASN A 69 -3.74 -13.36 24.68
C ASN A 69 -3.17 -14.41 23.71
N ILE A 70 -2.34 -15.32 24.23
CA ILE A 70 -1.78 -16.45 23.49
C ILE A 70 -2.86 -17.28 22.76
N GLU A 71 -4.07 -17.37 23.33
CA GLU A 71 -5.21 -18.06 22.72
C GLU A 71 -5.61 -17.46 21.36
N HIS A 72 -5.34 -16.17 21.12
CA HIS A 72 -5.59 -15.52 19.84
C HIS A 72 -4.68 -16.00 18.71
N LEU A 73 -3.56 -16.66 19.04
CA LEU A 73 -2.66 -17.31 18.09
C LEU A 73 -2.97 -18.81 17.91
N SER A 74 -3.94 -19.35 18.64
CA SER A 74 -4.27 -20.77 18.60
C SER A 74 -5.25 -21.10 17.47
N ASP A 75 -5.14 -22.32 16.93
CA ASP A 75 -6.07 -22.83 15.91
C ASP A 75 -7.53 -22.89 16.37
N ASN A 76 -7.75 -22.94 17.70
CA ASN A 76 -9.08 -22.97 18.31
C ASN A 76 -9.61 -21.58 18.68
N CYS A 77 -8.92 -20.50 18.27
CA CYS A 77 -9.39 -19.16 18.52
C CYS A 77 -10.79 -18.95 17.93
N SER A 78 -11.68 -18.34 18.71
CA SER A 78 -13.03 -17.99 18.28
C SER A 78 -13.27 -16.50 18.47
N GLY A 79 -13.75 -15.81 17.44
CA GLY A 79 -14.00 -14.37 17.47
C GLY A 79 -13.36 -13.62 16.30
N THR A 80 -13.19 -12.32 16.47
CA THR A 80 -12.66 -11.41 15.43
C THR A 80 -11.19 -11.06 15.61
N THR A 81 -10.57 -11.45 16.73
CA THR A 81 -9.19 -11.12 17.13
C THR A 81 -8.19 -12.25 16.89
N CYS A 82 -8.58 -13.26 16.11
CA CYS A 82 -7.78 -14.46 15.87
C CYS A 82 -6.77 -14.22 14.75
N PHE A 83 -5.49 -14.42 15.06
CA PHE A 83 -4.44 -14.42 14.04
C PHE A 83 -4.30 -15.82 13.46
N THR A 84 -4.50 -15.94 12.16
CA THR A 84 -4.52 -17.24 11.46
C THR A 84 -3.69 -17.18 10.19
N GLU A 85 -3.28 -18.31 9.65
CA GLU A 85 -2.55 -18.34 8.37
C GLU A 85 -3.37 -17.81 7.18
N ASN A 86 -4.71 -17.90 7.28
CA ASN A 86 -5.64 -17.38 6.29
C ASN A 86 -5.92 -15.89 6.44
N CYS A 87 -5.36 -15.23 7.46
CA CYS A 87 -5.48 -13.79 7.69
C CYS A 87 -6.92 -13.28 7.87
N ASN A 88 -7.79 -14.03 8.55
CA ASN A 88 -9.18 -13.61 8.73
C ASN A 88 -9.28 -12.22 9.39
N ASN A 89 -10.15 -11.34 8.87
CA ASN A 89 -10.24 -9.92 9.26
C ASN A 89 -8.90 -9.16 9.17
N GLY A 90 -8.01 -9.57 8.27
CA GLY A 90 -6.69 -9.00 8.08
C GLY A 90 -5.65 -9.44 9.10
N LEU A 91 -5.97 -10.35 10.03
CA LEU A 91 -5.06 -10.76 11.11
C LEU A 91 -4.32 -12.06 10.77
N CYS A 92 -3.04 -11.93 10.43
CA CYS A 92 -2.19 -13.01 9.97
C CYS A 92 -1.24 -13.50 11.08
N PHE A 93 -1.11 -14.81 11.25
CA PHE A 93 0.04 -15.40 11.94
C PHE A 93 0.45 -16.67 11.20
N ARG A 94 1.76 -16.77 10.91
CA ARG A 94 2.36 -17.93 10.28
C ARG A 94 3.50 -18.41 11.14
N GLY A 95 3.22 -19.38 11.97
CA GLY A 95 4.16 -19.88 12.94
C GLY A 95 3.48 -20.71 14.01
N GLU A 96 4.30 -21.20 14.92
CA GLU A 96 3.84 -21.95 16.08
C GLU A 96 4.25 -21.25 17.36
N TYR A 97 3.36 -21.25 18.35
CA TYR A 97 3.68 -20.79 19.70
C TYR A 97 3.94 -22.00 20.60
N LEU A 98 5.22 -22.25 20.93
CA LEU A 98 5.64 -23.44 21.67
C LEU A 98 5.49 -23.24 23.20
N SER A 99 4.27 -23.23 23.72
CA SER A 99 3.92 -23.12 25.16
C SER A 99 4.40 -21.85 25.92
N GLU A 100 3.73 -21.53 27.02
CA GLU A 100 3.96 -20.33 27.84
C GLU A 100 5.45 -20.12 28.17
N GLY A 101 6.04 -19.06 27.61
CA GLY A 101 7.40 -18.62 27.93
C GLY A 101 8.47 -18.93 26.87
N SER A 102 8.12 -19.53 25.74
CA SER A 102 9.03 -19.60 24.59
C SER A 102 8.78 -18.46 23.58
N LEU A 103 9.82 -18.14 22.82
CA LEU A 103 9.69 -17.31 21.62
C LEU A 103 8.92 -18.12 20.57
N CYS A 104 7.95 -17.49 19.91
CA CYS A 104 7.27 -18.12 18.79
C CYS A 104 8.25 -18.40 17.64
N GLU A 105 7.96 -19.43 16.85
CA GLU A 105 8.76 -19.77 15.66
C GLU A 105 7.98 -19.36 14.41
N LEU A 106 8.56 -18.49 13.60
CA LEU A 106 7.98 -18.06 12.34
C LEU A 106 8.19 -19.11 11.25
N ASP A 107 7.10 -19.51 10.59
CA ASP A 107 7.20 -20.32 9.38
C ASP A 107 7.59 -19.42 8.20
N SER A 108 8.88 -19.50 7.85
CA SER A 108 9.45 -18.82 6.69
C SER A 108 9.27 -19.58 5.37
N SER A 109 8.70 -20.79 5.41
CA SER A 109 8.47 -21.59 4.21
C SER A 109 7.27 -21.06 3.38
N GLY A 110 7.20 -21.38 2.10
CA GLY A 110 6.07 -20.98 1.24
C GLY A 110 6.03 -19.49 0.85
N THR A 111 4.87 -19.05 0.35
CA THR A 111 4.65 -17.68 -0.13
C THR A 111 4.29 -16.75 1.02
N PRO A 112 4.94 -15.58 1.17
CA PRO A 112 4.56 -14.59 2.18
C PRO A 112 3.08 -14.19 2.04
N VAL A 113 2.38 -13.97 3.17
CA VAL A 113 0.94 -13.66 3.18
C VAL A 113 0.59 -12.45 2.32
N TRP A 114 1.42 -11.42 2.33
CA TRP A 114 1.23 -10.21 1.54
C TRP A 114 1.37 -10.43 0.02
N GLN A 115 1.92 -11.56 -0.44
CA GLN A 115 1.94 -11.93 -1.87
C GLN A 115 0.74 -12.76 -2.30
N ASN A 116 -0.07 -13.26 -1.36
CA ASN A 116 -1.19 -14.13 -1.67
C ASN A 116 -2.43 -13.31 -2.05
N ALA A 117 -2.77 -13.31 -3.34
CA ALA A 117 -3.92 -12.55 -3.86
C ALA A 117 -5.26 -12.96 -3.22
N ALA A 118 -5.46 -14.25 -2.90
CA ALA A 118 -6.71 -14.73 -2.33
C ALA A 118 -6.99 -14.13 -0.94
N ILE A 119 -5.92 -13.86 -0.16
CA ILE A 119 -6.02 -13.20 1.14
C ILE A 119 -6.51 -11.76 0.98
N TRP A 120 -5.95 -11.02 0.03
CA TRP A 120 -6.36 -9.64 -0.26
C TRP A 120 -7.80 -9.52 -0.75
N GLU A 121 -8.27 -10.51 -1.51
CA GLU A 121 -9.62 -10.52 -2.07
C GLU A 121 -10.71 -10.84 -1.05
N SER A 122 -10.44 -11.71 -0.07
CA SER A 122 -11.47 -12.26 0.81
C SER A 122 -11.29 -11.97 2.29
N ASN A 123 -10.04 -11.82 2.76
CA ASN A 123 -9.75 -11.85 4.19
C ASN A 123 -9.11 -10.56 4.70
N ALA A 124 -8.54 -9.72 3.85
CA ALA A 124 -7.91 -8.47 4.27
C ALA A 124 -8.89 -7.50 4.93
N ALA A 125 -8.43 -6.78 5.96
CA ALA A 125 -9.20 -5.73 6.58
C ALA A 125 -9.29 -4.54 5.63
N THR A 126 -10.41 -3.83 5.63
CA THR A 126 -10.59 -2.63 4.80
C THR A 126 -10.48 -1.35 5.62
N TYR A 127 -9.97 -0.30 4.98
CA TYR A 127 -9.94 1.03 5.56
C TYR A 127 -11.35 1.49 5.91
N SER A 128 -11.56 1.98 7.12
CA SER A 128 -12.90 2.24 7.68
C SER A 128 -13.68 3.32 6.94
N GLN A 129 -12.98 4.27 6.31
CA GLN A 129 -13.61 5.38 5.60
C GLN A 129 -13.79 5.05 4.12
N ASN A 130 -14.97 5.38 3.60
CA ASN A 130 -15.24 5.29 2.18
C ASN A 130 -14.95 6.65 1.51
N ILE A 131 -13.94 6.68 0.64
CA ILE A 131 -13.60 7.89 -0.13
C ILE A 131 -14.20 7.75 -1.53
N PRO A 132 -15.12 8.66 -1.94
CA PRO A 132 -15.71 8.62 -3.27
C PRO A 132 -14.63 8.65 -4.36
N ALA A 133 -14.84 7.88 -5.43
CA ALA A 133 -14.00 7.79 -6.62
C ALA A 133 -12.64 7.06 -6.49
N VAL A 134 -12.33 6.45 -5.34
CA VAL A 134 -11.16 5.57 -5.17
C VAL A 134 -11.61 4.24 -4.60
N ALA A 135 -10.97 3.14 -5.00
CA ALA A 135 -11.23 1.83 -4.40
C ALA A 135 -10.84 1.85 -2.91
N GLN A 136 -11.66 1.22 -2.07
CA GLN A 136 -11.38 1.16 -0.64
C GLN A 136 -10.04 0.43 -0.40
N PRO A 137 -9.08 1.05 0.30
CA PRO A 137 -7.82 0.39 0.64
C PRO A 137 -8.02 -0.77 1.58
N SER A 138 -7.08 -1.70 1.55
CA SER A 138 -7.05 -2.84 2.46
C SER A 138 -5.71 -2.92 3.18
N TYR A 139 -5.70 -3.55 4.35
CA TYR A 139 -4.49 -3.80 5.13
C TYR A 139 -4.51 -5.18 5.79
N LEU A 140 -3.31 -5.67 6.07
CA LEU A 140 -3.03 -6.90 6.79
C LEU A 140 -2.15 -6.57 7.99
N ILE A 141 -2.44 -7.17 9.13
CA ILE A 141 -1.66 -7.10 10.35
C ILE A 141 -1.14 -8.51 10.61
N GLU A 142 0.17 -8.66 10.46
CA GLU A 142 0.86 -9.91 10.69
C GLU A 142 1.58 -9.88 12.03
N PHE A 143 1.23 -10.79 12.93
CA PHE A 143 2.03 -11.02 14.11
C PHE A 143 3.32 -11.74 13.71
N LEU A 144 4.47 -11.13 14.01
CA LEU A 144 5.77 -11.73 13.70
C LEU A 144 6.24 -12.58 14.88
N CYS A 145 6.62 -11.94 15.98
CA CYS A 145 6.93 -12.64 17.22
C CYS A 145 7.13 -11.68 18.39
N LEU A 146 7.43 -12.24 19.55
CA LEU A 146 8.00 -11.48 20.65
C LEU A 146 9.48 -11.22 20.39
N THR A 147 9.91 -10.00 20.69
CA THR A 147 11.31 -9.58 20.63
C THR A 147 11.68 -8.93 21.96
N ALA A 148 12.97 -8.94 22.32
CA ALA A 148 13.43 -8.21 23.49
C ALA A 148 13.18 -6.69 23.29
N ILE A 149 12.68 -6.00 24.32
CA ILE A 149 12.52 -4.53 24.25
C ILE A 149 13.88 -3.87 24.02
N ASP A 150 14.88 -4.33 24.78
CA ASP A 150 16.28 -3.94 24.68
C ASP A 150 17.16 -5.21 24.60
N PRO A 151 17.91 -5.42 23.51
CA PRO A 151 18.77 -6.59 23.35
C PRO A 151 19.97 -6.61 24.32
N THR A 152 20.24 -5.49 25.00
CA THR A 152 21.34 -5.33 25.95
C THR A 152 20.89 -5.38 27.41
N SER A 153 19.59 -5.31 27.66
CA SER A 153 19.03 -5.44 29.01
C SER A 153 19.00 -6.91 29.43
N GLN A 154 19.34 -7.19 30.69
CA GLN A 154 19.15 -8.52 31.30
C GLN A 154 17.71 -8.73 31.81
N THR A 155 16.81 -7.76 31.61
CA THR A 155 15.39 -7.91 31.94
C THR A 155 14.70 -8.72 30.86
N SER A 156 13.86 -9.68 31.24
CA SER A 156 13.08 -10.52 30.32
C SER A 156 11.86 -9.79 29.74
N ASP A 157 11.96 -8.47 29.56
CA ASP A 157 10.85 -7.68 29.04
C ASP A 157 10.74 -7.88 27.53
N LEU A 158 9.57 -8.34 27.11
CA LEU A 158 9.27 -8.68 25.72
C LEU A 158 8.35 -7.62 25.12
N ALA A 159 8.55 -7.33 23.84
CA ALA A 159 7.65 -6.56 23.01
C ALA A 159 7.04 -7.45 21.94
N TYR A 160 5.77 -7.22 21.63
CA TYR A 160 5.09 -7.79 20.48
C TYR A 160 5.55 -7.06 19.22
N MET A 161 5.96 -7.83 18.21
CA MET A 161 6.37 -7.32 16.91
C MET A 161 5.32 -7.69 15.86
N TYR A 162 4.81 -6.69 15.17
CA TYR A 162 3.85 -6.81 14.10
C TYR A 162 4.43 -6.27 12.80
N ARG A 163 3.92 -6.77 11.68
CA ARG A 163 4.12 -6.19 10.35
C ARG A 163 2.77 -5.79 9.79
N VAL A 164 2.61 -4.52 9.50
CA VAL A 164 1.42 -4.00 8.84
C VAL A 164 1.74 -3.84 7.37
N THR A 165 0.95 -4.46 6.51
CA THR A 165 1.02 -4.28 5.06
C THR A 165 -0.25 -3.64 4.59
N ALA A 166 -0.17 -2.50 3.91
CA ALA A 166 -1.31 -1.82 3.32
C ALA A 166 -1.23 -1.89 1.79
N LEU A 167 -2.39 -2.09 1.16
CA LEU A 167 -2.57 -2.11 -0.29
C LEU A 167 -3.65 -1.12 -0.66
N ALA A 168 -3.33 -0.19 -1.55
CA ALA A 168 -4.29 0.75 -2.09
C ALA A 168 -4.13 0.90 -3.60
N TYR A 169 -5.20 1.40 -4.21
CA TYR A 169 -5.27 1.71 -5.64
C TYR A 169 -5.49 3.20 -5.82
N GLY A 170 -5.01 3.72 -6.93
CA GLY A 170 -5.33 5.08 -7.37
C GLY A 170 -6.77 5.17 -7.86
N THR A 171 -7.05 6.23 -8.60
CA THR A 171 -8.29 6.37 -9.37
C THR A 171 -8.42 5.31 -10.48
N HIS A 172 -7.30 4.73 -10.92
CA HIS A 172 -7.28 3.60 -11.85
C HIS A 172 -6.79 2.31 -11.17
N PRO A 173 -7.37 1.14 -11.49
CA PRO A 173 -6.99 -0.14 -10.88
C PRO A 173 -5.57 -0.61 -11.25
N GLU A 174 -4.99 -0.06 -12.32
CA GLU A 174 -3.61 -0.35 -12.75
C GLU A 174 -2.56 0.30 -11.84
N THR A 175 -2.92 1.41 -11.20
CA THR A 175 -2.03 2.12 -10.27
C THR A 175 -2.26 1.57 -8.88
N ARG A 176 -1.34 0.71 -8.43
CA ARG A 176 -1.38 0.11 -7.10
C ARG A 176 -0.13 0.45 -6.31
N VAL A 177 -0.31 0.71 -5.02
CA VAL A 177 0.79 0.96 -4.07
C VAL A 177 0.63 0.00 -2.90
N MET A 178 1.73 -0.63 -2.53
CA MET A 178 1.83 -1.48 -1.33
C MET A 178 2.88 -0.89 -0.40
N LEU A 179 2.48 -0.61 0.84
CA LEU A 179 3.37 -0.12 1.89
C LEU A 179 3.48 -1.16 2.99
N GLN A 180 4.63 -1.22 3.64
CA GLN A 180 4.89 -2.14 4.72
C GLN A 180 5.61 -1.43 5.86
N SER A 181 5.07 -1.57 7.07
CA SER A 181 5.65 -1.07 8.31
C SER A 181 5.87 -2.22 9.27
N THR A 182 6.84 -2.06 10.16
CA THR A 182 7.09 -3.00 11.26
C THR A 182 6.88 -2.25 12.55
N TYR A 183 5.93 -2.72 13.35
CA TYR A 183 5.41 -2.02 14.50
C TYR A 183 5.71 -2.82 15.77
N LYS A 184 6.33 -2.17 16.76
CA LYS A 184 6.74 -2.81 18.01
C LYS A 184 5.93 -2.22 19.16
N VAL A 185 5.29 -3.09 19.93
CA VAL A 185 4.48 -2.74 21.09
C VAL A 185 5.06 -3.39 22.33
N GLU A 186 5.30 -2.62 23.38
CA GLU A 186 5.81 -3.15 24.65
C GLU A 186 4.72 -3.94 25.38
N LYS A 187 5.07 -5.09 25.96
CA LYS A 187 4.14 -5.84 26.80
C LYS A 187 4.00 -5.13 28.15
N THR A 188 2.89 -4.43 28.36
CA THR A 188 2.56 -3.88 29.67
C THR A 188 2.20 -5.03 30.62
N ASN A 189 2.89 -5.13 31.77
CA ASN A 189 2.66 -6.16 32.80
C ASN A 189 1.34 -5.97 33.55
#